data_AF-A0A2M7JTS0-F1
#
_entry.id   AF-A0A2M7JTS0-F1
#
_cell.length_a   1.000
_cell.length_b   1.000
_cell.length_c   1.000
_cell.angle_alpha   90.00
_cell.angle_beta   90.00
_cell.angle_gamma   90.00
#
_symmetry.space_group_name_H-M   'P 1'
#
loop_
_entity.id
_entity.type
_entity.pdbx_description
1 polymer ?
#
loop_
_entity_poly.entity_id
_entity_poly.type
_entity_poly.pdbx_seq_one_letter_code
_entity_poly.pdbx_strand_id
1 'polypeptide(L)'
;MISIKDLKEADLFKGLNLKQLQLFGKHFTEVNFKAGETVFSQGEPAQNLYILLEGEVTLGIKAKGEIDITAYSVGKKGEAFGLPALIKPYR
;
A
#
# COMPACT_ATOMS: atom_id res chain seq x y z
N MET A 1 -6.41 11.82 8.92
CA MET A 1 -5.63 12.71 8.02
C MET A 1 -4.19 12.32 8.22
N ILE A 2 -3.49 11.88 7.17
CA ILE A 2 -2.14 11.34 7.31
C ILE A 2 -1.19 12.40 7.86
N SER A 3 -0.37 12.02 8.85
CA SER A 3 0.63 12.94 9.38
C SER A 3 1.85 12.99 8.47
N ILE A 4 2.52 14.15 8.43
CA ILE A 4 3.79 14.29 7.69
C ILE A 4 4.86 13.33 8.26
N LYS A 5 4.76 12.99 9.56
CA LYS A 5 5.66 12.03 10.20
C LYS A 5 5.52 10.64 9.58
N ASP A 6 4.29 10.18 9.35
CA ASP A 6 4.03 8.87 8.75
C ASP A 6 4.56 8.81 7.30
N LEU A 7 4.36 9.88 6.52
CA LEU A 7 4.92 9.97 5.17
C LEU A 7 6.45 10.00 5.16
N LYS A 8 7.08 10.60 6.17
CA LYS A 8 8.54 10.64 6.29
C LYS A 8 9.13 9.27 6.65
N GLU A 9 8.40 8.46 7.41
CA GLU A 9 8.76 7.08 7.75
C GLU A 9 8.54 6.12 6.58
N ALA A 10 7.70 6.50 5.61
CA ALA A 10 7.39 5.67 4.46
C ALA A 10 8.61 5.47 3.55
N ASP A 11 8.91 4.22 3.22
CA ASP A 11 10.10 3.86 2.44
C ASP A 11 10.07 4.52 1.04
N LEU A 12 8.88 4.73 0.47
CA LEU A 12 8.67 5.36 -0.83
C LEU A 12 9.07 6.84 -0.88
N PHE A 13 9.01 7.56 0.25
CA PHE A 13 9.23 9.01 0.29
C PHE A 13 10.57 9.40 0.94
N LYS A 14 11.44 8.42 1.17
CA LYS A 14 12.82 8.67 1.58
C LYS A 14 13.51 9.60 0.59
N GLY A 15 14.02 10.72 1.10
CA GLY A 15 14.72 11.74 0.31
C GLY A 15 13.85 12.94 -0.10
N LEU A 16 12.54 12.92 0.15
CA LEU A 16 11.69 14.09 -0.05
C LEU A 16 11.84 15.08 1.12
N ASN A 17 11.83 16.37 0.79
CA ASN A 17 11.82 17.44 1.80
C ASN A 17 10.41 17.71 2.34
N LEU A 18 10.31 18.50 3.41
CA LEU A 18 9.03 18.80 4.07
C LEU A 18 7.99 19.43 3.14
N LYS A 19 8.39 20.32 2.22
CA LYS A 19 7.45 20.96 1.28
C LYS A 19 6.90 19.93 0.28
N GLN A 20 7.74 19.02 -0.19
CA GLN A 20 7.32 17.93 -1.08
C GLN A 20 6.40 16.95 -0.36
N LEU A 21 6.74 16.55 0.87
CA LEU A 21 5.89 15.67 1.68
C LEU A 21 4.51 16.29 1.96
N GLN A 22 4.46 17.60 2.24
CA GLN A 22 3.20 18.34 2.40
C GLN A 22 2.36 18.37 1.12
N LEU A 23 2.99 18.45 -0.05
CA LEU A 23 2.29 18.40 -1.32
C LEU A 23 1.67 17.03 -1.55
N PHE A 24 2.45 15.96 -1.36
CA PHE A 24 1.95 14.59 -1.52
C PHE A 24 0.89 14.22 -0.49
N GLY A 25 1.07 14.60 0.77
CA GLY A 25 0.14 14.24 1.85
C GLY A 25 -1.29 14.69 1.65
N LYS A 26 -1.52 15.73 0.83
CA LYS A 26 -2.88 16.20 0.46
C LYS A 26 -3.63 15.24 -0.47
N HIS A 27 -2.91 14.35 -1.15
CA HIS A 27 -3.49 13.36 -2.06
C HIS A 27 -3.75 12.01 -1.39
N PHE A 28 -3.27 11.82 -0.16
CA PHE A 28 -3.51 10.60 0.60
C PHE A 28 -4.74 10.73 1.47
N THR A 29 -5.57 9.69 1.44
CA THR A 29 -6.70 9.53 2.38
C THR A 29 -6.44 8.29 3.23
N GLU A 30 -6.72 8.41 4.51
CA GLU A 30 -6.61 7.31 5.46
C GLU A 30 -7.81 6.37 5.29
N VAL A 31 -7.54 5.07 5.18
CA VAL A 31 -8.54 4.03 5.01
C VAL A 31 -8.25 2.90 6.00
N ASN A 32 -9.31 2.33 6.57
CA ASN A 32 -9.22 1.26 7.55
C ASN A 32 -9.91 0.00 7.00
N PHE A 33 -9.29 -1.15 7.23
CA PHE A 33 -9.81 -2.46 6.86
C PHE A 33 -9.91 -3.34 8.10
N LYS A 34 -10.90 -4.21 8.15
CA LYS A 34 -11.01 -5.23 9.21
C LYS A 34 -10.08 -6.40 8.91
N ALA A 35 -9.73 -7.15 9.96
CA ALA A 35 -9.00 -8.41 9.78
C ALA A 35 -9.78 -9.36 8.85
N GLY A 36 -9.08 -9.89 7.84
CA GLY A 36 -9.67 -10.75 6.81
C GLY A 36 -10.36 -10.00 5.66
N GLU A 37 -10.43 -8.67 5.70
CA GLU A 37 -10.98 -7.87 4.61
C GLU A 37 -9.99 -7.77 3.45
N THR A 38 -10.49 -7.90 2.22
CA THR A 38 -9.67 -7.81 1.01
C THR A 38 -9.44 -6.34 0.63
N VAL A 39 -8.18 -5.92 0.57
CA VAL A 39 -7.80 -4.56 0.12
C VAL A 39 -7.93 -4.43 -1.41
N PHE A 40 -7.48 -5.43 -2.16
CA PHE A 40 -7.67 -5.58 -3.61
C PHE A 40 -7.43 -7.04 -4.03
N SER A 41 -7.92 -7.44 -5.20
CA SER A 41 -7.73 -8.79 -5.73
C SER A 41 -6.75 -8.83 -6.90
N GLN A 42 -6.00 -9.94 -7.02
CA GLN A 42 -5.16 -10.20 -8.18
C GLN A 42 -5.98 -10.18 -9.48
N GLY A 43 -5.46 -9.51 -10.51
CA GLY A 43 -6.09 -9.40 -11.83
C GLY A 43 -7.06 -8.23 -11.97
N GLU A 44 -7.41 -7.56 -10.88
CA GLU A 44 -8.15 -6.30 -10.92
C GLU A 44 -7.22 -5.13 -11.29
N PRO A 45 -7.74 -4.05 -11.90
CA PRO A 45 -6.95 -2.85 -12.14
C PRO A 45 -6.34 -2.32 -10.85
N ALA A 46 -5.03 -2.05 -10.87
CA ALA A 46 -4.36 -1.42 -9.74
C ALA A 46 -4.71 0.07 -9.73
N GLN A 47 -5.60 0.47 -8.81
CA GLN A 47 -6.12 1.84 -8.74
C GLN A 47 -5.37 2.71 -7.74
N ASN A 48 -4.93 2.13 -6.62
CA ASN A 48 -4.40 2.85 -5.48
C ASN A 48 -3.04 2.29 -5.05
N LEU A 49 -2.18 3.21 -4.62
CA LEU A 49 -1.00 2.93 -3.83
C LEU A 49 -1.39 3.01 -2.34
N TYR A 50 -0.86 2.09 -1.53
CA TYR A 50 -1.07 2.07 -0.10
C TYR A 50 0.24 2.18 0.67
N ILE A 51 0.15 2.74 1.88
CA ILE A 51 1.24 2.78 2.86
C ILE A 51 0.67 2.21 4.15
N LEU A 52 1.31 1.18 4.70
CA LEU A 52 0.87 0.55 5.93
C LEU A 52 1.16 1.48 7.12
N LEU A 53 0.11 1.88 7.84
CA LEU A 53 0.23 2.67 9.07
C LEU A 53 0.24 1.78 10.32
N GLU A 54 -0.64 0.78 10.35
CA GLU A 54 -0.81 -0.17 11.44
C GLU A 54 -1.41 -1.48 10.91
N GLY A 55 -1.07 -2.60 11.57
CA GLY A 55 -1.55 -3.93 11.22
C GLY A 55 -0.58 -4.72 10.34
N GLU A 56 -1.11 -5.73 9.65
CA GLU A 56 -0.37 -6.56 8.70
C GLU A 56 -1.25 -6.81 7.47
N VAL A 57 -0.65 -6.79 6.29
CA VAL A 57 -1.31 -7.11 5.03
C VAL A 57 -0.57 -8.26 4.36
N THR A 58 -1.29 -9.32 4.05
CA THR A 58 -0.76 -10.48 3.33
C THR A 58 -1.07 -10.36 1.84
N LEU A 59 -0.05 -10.43 1.00
CA LEU A 59 -0.18 -10.48 -0.44
C LEU A 59 -0.14 -11.93 -0.90
N GLY A 60 -1.27 -12.40 -1.44
CA GLY A 60 -1.44 -13.74 -1.97
C GLY A 60 -1.43 -13.79 -3.49
N ILE A 61 -1.02 -14.93 -4.06
CA ILE A 61 -1.21 -15.27 -5.47
C ILE A 61 -2.29 -16.36 -5.55
N LYS A 62 -3.32 -16.12 -6.37
CA LYS A 62 -4.34 -17.13 -6.67
C LYS A 62 -3.76 -18.15 -7.63
N ALA A 63 -3.40 -19.33 -7.13
CA ALA A 63 -3.07 -20.46 -7.99
C ALA A 63 -4.35 -21.07 -8.57
N LYS A 64 -4.30 -21.60 -9.81
CA LYS A 64 -5.41 -22.36 -10.41
C LYS A 64 -5.67 -23.63 -9.58
N GLY A 65 -6.52 -23.53 -8.56
CA GLY A 65 -6.84 -24.64 -7.65
C GLY A 65 -7.22 -24.25 -6.22
N GLU A 66 -7.64 -23.00 -5.97
CA GLU A 66 -8.23 -22.50 -4.70
C GLU A 66 -7.26 -22.19 -3.54
N ILE A 67 -5.98 -22.54 -3.63
CA ILE A 67 -5.02 -22.19 -2.58
C ILE A 67 -4.42 -20.81 -2.87
N ASP A 68 -4.75 -19.84 -2.01
CA ASP A 68 -4.03 -18.57 -1.94
C ASP A 68 -2.64 -18.85 -1.36
N ILE A 69 -1.61 -18.68 -2.18
CA ILE A 69 -0.22 -18.80 -1.73
C ILE A 69 0.21 -17.43 -1.21
N THR A 70 0.48 -17.31 0.08
CA THR A 70 1.13 -16.13 0.64
C THR A 70 2.50 -15.95 -0.01
N ALA A 71 2.63 -14.89 -0.82
CA ALA A 71 3.88 -14.55 -1.47
C ALA A 71 4.70 -13.59 -0.60
N TYR A 72 4.04 -12.68 0.12
CA TYR A 72 4.69 -11.64 0.90
C TYR A 72 3.77 -11.11 2.01
N SER A 73 4.33 -10.77 3.17
CA SER A 73 3.64 -10.03 4.24
C SER A 73 4.23 -8.64 4.37
N VAL A 74 3.36 -7.64 4.33
CA VAL A 74 3.67 -6.23 4.64
C VAL A 74 3.28 -6.02 6.10
N GLY A 75 4.27 -5.82 6.98
CA GLY A 75 4.03 -5.69 8.42
C GLY A 75 4.76 -4.51 9.07
N LYS A 76 5.66 -3.85 8.32
CA LYS A 76 6.42 -2.72 8.83
C LYS A 76 5.65 -1.42 8.55
N LYS A 77 5.46 -0.60 9.58
CA LYS A 77 4.93 0.75 9.42
C LYS A 77 5.76 1.54 8.38
N GLY A 78 5.08 2.20 7.45
CA GLY A 78 5.68 2.96 6.36
C GLY A 78 6.02 2.12 5.12
N GLU A 79 5.82 0.81 5.16
CA GLU A 79 6.01 -0.04 4.01
C GLU A 79 4.88 0.17 2.98
N ALA A 80 5.26 0.26 1.70
CA ALA A 80 4.34 0.57 0.61
C ALA A 80 3.97 -0.67 -0.21
N PHE A 81 2.72 -0.75 -0.64
CA PHE A 81 2.22 -1.83 -1.49
C PHE A 81 1.18 -1.31 -2.50
N GLY A 82 0.84 -2.11 -3.52
CA GLY A 82 0.01 -1.64 -4.63
C GLY A 82 0.75 -0.75 -5.64
N LEU A 83 2.09 -0.82 -5.68
CA LEU A 83 2.94 -0.07 -6.62
C LEU A 83 2.53 -0.15 -8.11
N PRO A 84 1.96 -1.27 -8.63
CA PRO A 84 1.48 -1.30 -10.01
C PRO A 84 0.49 -0.18 -10.35
N ALA A 85 -0.21 0.43 -9.38
CA ALA A 85 -1.07 1.59 -9.63
C ALA A 85 -0.33 2.80 -10.22
N LEU A 86 1.00 2.86 -10.09
CA LEU A 86 1.83 3.94 -10.60
C LEU A 86 2.62 3.55 -11.87
N ILE A 87 2.59 2.28 -12.29
CA ILE A 87 3.45 1.74 -13.36
C ILE A 87 2.60 1.01 -14.39
N LYS A 88 2.79 1.31 -15.68
CA LYS A 88 2.10 0.58 -16.77
C LYS A 88 2.43 -0.93 -16.70
N PRO A 89 1.46 -1.84 -16.91
CA PRO A 89 0.13 -1.60 -17.48
C PRO A 89 -0.97 -1.30 -16.43
N TYR A 90 -0.63 -0.97 -15.19
CA TYR A 90 -1.57 -0.75 -14.08
C TYR A 90 -2.35 -2.01 -13.66
N ARG A 91 -1.68 -3.16 -13.68
CA ARG A 91 -2.20 -4.49 -13.34
C ARG A 91 -1.13 -5.35 -12.67
#